data_AF-A0A078HLC3-F1
#
_entry.id   AF-A0A078HLC3-F1
#
_cell.length_a   1.000
_cell.length_b   1.000
_cell.length_c   1.000
_cell.angle_alpha   90.00
_cell.angle_beta   90.00
_cell.angle_gamma   90.00
#
_symmetry.space_group_name_H-M   'P 1'
#
loop_
_entity.id
_entity.type
_entity.pdbx_description
1 polymer ?
#
loop_
_entity_poly.entity_id
_entity_poly.type
_entity_poly.pdbx_seq_one_letter_code
_entity_poly.pdbx_strand_id
1 'polypeptide(L)'
;MEELKPCAANSPPLTPLSFLERAAAVYGDCTSIVYGTNTVYTWRETNLRCLRVASSLSSIGIGKSNTPAMYELQFAVPMSGAILNNINTRLDARTVSLLLRHCESKLLFVDDVSSRELAVEAIATMTAPPILVFIADKEEERGADVAGHANKFSYTYDELIERGDPGFKWIRPESEWDPVVFNYTSGTTSAPLTQRSDRTEKSGLLMDSTDISC
;
A
#
# COMPACT_ATOMS: atom_id res chain seq x y z
N MET A 1 -12.31 32.60 20.94
CA MET A 1 -11.62 31.76 19.93
C MET A 1 -11.82 30.25 20.20
N GLU A 2 -12.78 29.84 21.04
CA GLU A 2 -13.10 28.42 21.24
C GLU A 2 -14.20 27.89 20.29
N GLU A 3 -15.02 28.77 19.72
CA GLU A 3 -16.13 28.38 18.82
C GLU A 3 -15.69 28.00 17.39
N LEU A 4 -14.40 28.12 17.06
CA LEU A 4 -13.83 27.72 15.76
C LEU A 4 -13.06 26.39 15.83
N LYS A 5 -13.17 25.65 16.94
CA LYS A 5 -12.54 24.33 17.04
C LYS A 5 -13.17 23.37 16.01
N PRO A 6 -12.37 22.45 15.43
CA PRO A 6 -12.89 21.41 14.56
C PRO A 6 -14.00 20.61 15.23
N CYS A 7 -15.14 20.53 14.58
CA CYS A 7 -16.29 19.73 14.96
C CYS A 7 -16.86 19.08 13.69
N ALA A 8 -17.79 18.13 13.87
CA ALA A 8 -18.38 17.41 12.74
C ALA A 8 -19.02 18.34 11.68
N ALA A 9 -19.50 19.51 12.09
CA ALA A 9 -20.17 20.47 11.20
C ALA A 9 -19.20 21.33 10.37
N ASN A 10 -17.97 21.59 10.85
CA ASN A 10 -17.02 22.50 10.21
C ASN A 10 -15.70 21.84 9.78
N SER A 11 -15.50 20.55 10.08
CA SER A 11 -14.30 19.79 9.70
C SER A 11 -14.61 18.34 9.27
N PRO A 12 -15.56 18.09 8.35
CA PRO A 12 -15.74 16.75 7.80
C PRO A 12 -14.50 16.32 7.01
N PRO A 13 -14.18 15.01 6.97
CA PRO A 13 -13.08 14.50 6.16
C PRO A 13 -13.27 14.89 4.69
N LEU A 14 -12.24 15.48 4.08
CA LEU A 14 -12.24 15.78 2.66
C LEU A 14 -12.11 14.46 1.89
N THR A 15 -13.24 13.97 1.37
CA THR A 15 -13.31 12.75 0.58
C THR A 15 -14.01 13.01 -0.75
N PRO A 16 -13.47 12.52 -1.88
CA PRO A 16 -14.16 12.61 -3.16
C PRO A 16 -15.49 11.83 -3.17
N LEU A 17 -15.68 10.89 -2.24
CA LEU A 17 -16.93 10.13 -2.11
C LEU A 17 -18.13 11.03 -1.80
N SER A 18 -17.92 12.13 -1.09
CA SER A 18 -18.97 13.11 -0.77
C SER A 18 -19.57 13.78 -2.03
N PHE A 19 -18.84 13.82 -3.15
CA PHE A 19 -19.37 14.35 -4.40
C PHE A 19 -20.47 13.46 -4.98
N LEU A 20 -20.35 12.13 -4.87
CA LEU A 20 -21.38 11.21 -5.34
C LEU A 20 -22.64 11.31 -4.49
N GLU A 21 -22.50 11.38 -3.17
CA GLU A 21 -23.62 11.58 -2.24
C GLU A 21 -24.36 12.90 -2.56
N ARG A 22 -23.61 13.98 -2.75
CA ARG A 22 -24.16 15.29 -3.10
C ARG A 22 -24.85 15.28 -4.47
N ALA A 23 -24.24 14.64 -5.48
CA ALA A 23 -24.83 14.53 -6.81
C ALA A 23 -26.15 13.74 -6.78
N ALA A 24 -26.22 12.66 -6.01
CA ALA A 24 -27.45 11.88 -5.83
C ALA A 24 -28.54 12.65 -5.06
N ALA A 25 -28.16 13.52 -4.12
CA ALA A 25 -29.10 14.33 -3.36
C ALA A 25 -29.65 15.53 -4.16
N VAL A 26 -28.79 16.23 -4.90
CA VAL A 26 -29.13 17.49 -5.59
C VAL A 26 -29.62 17.24 -7.03
N TYR A 27 -28.99 16.31 -7.75
CA TYR A 27 -29.24 16.00 -9.16
C TYR A 27 -29.77 14.58 -9.33
N GLY A 28 -30.51 14.08 -8.34
CA GLY A 28 -30.85 12.66 -8.20
C GLY A 28 -31.49 12.04 -9.44
N ASP A 29 -32.35 12.78 -10.13
CA ASP A 29 -33.09 12.29 -11.30
C ASP A 29 -32.41 12.65 -12.63
N CYS A 30 -31.27 13.37 -12.58
CA CYS A 30 -30.46 13.64 -13.76
C CYS A 30 -29.65 12.40 -14.14
N THR A 31 -29.49 12.20 -15.45
CA THR A 31 -28.65 11.12 -15.99
C THR A 31 -27.19 11.27 -15.54
N SER A 32 -26.62 10.18 -15.01
CA SER A 32 -25.23 10.09 -14.56
C SER A 32 -24.36 9.25 -15.50
N ILE A 33 -24.91 8.15 -16.04
CA ILE A 33 -24.19 7.19 -16.88
C ILE A 33 -25.07 6.82 -18.06
N VAL A 34 -24.50 6.85 -19.26
CA VAL A 34 -25.08 6.28 -20.47
C VAL A 34 -24.05 5.34 -21.08
N TYR A 35 -24.41 4.07 -21.27
CA TYR A 35 -23.55 3.07 -21.89
C TYR A 35 -24.33 2.18 -22.85
N GLY A 36 -23.88 2.16 -24.11
CA GLY A 36 -24.59 1.48 -25.19
C GLY A 36 -26.02 2.00 -25.36
N THR A 37 -26.94 1.14 -25.80
CA THR A 37 -28.33 1.50 -26.06
C THR A 37 -29.26 1.31 -24.87
N ASN A 38 -28.88 0.49 -23.89
CA ASN A 38 -29.81 -0.01 -22.86
C ASN A 38 -29.42 0.38 -21.43
N THR A 39 -28.23 0.94 -21.22
CA THR A 39 -27.79 1.31 -19.87
C THR A 39 -27.85 2.82 -19.72
N VAL A 40 -28.86 3.29 -19.03
CA VAL A 40 -28.98 4.68 -18.59
C VAL A 40 -29.27 4.64 -17.10
N TYR A 41 -28.42 5.32 -16.31
CA TYR A 41 -28.63 5.48 -14.88
C TYR A 41 -28.74 6.95 -14.53
N THR A 42 -29.51 7.23 -13.50
CA THR A 42 -29.56 8.51 -12.80
C THR A 42 -28.53 8.56 -11.67
N TRP A 43 -28.20 9.76 -11.18
CA TRP A 43 -27.27 9.91 -10.05
C TRP A 43 -27.75 9.17 -8.80
N ARG A 44 -29.06 9.11 -8.55
CA ARG A 44 -29.65 8.33 -7.46
C ARG A 44 -29.39 6.84 -7.61
N GLU A 45 -29.60 6.30 -8.81
CA GLU A 45 -29.37 4.88 -9.10
C GLU A 45 -27.90 4.52 -9.01
N THR A 46 -27.01 5.35 -9.56
CA THR A 46 -25.56 5.15 -9.46
C THR A 46 -25.11 5.08 -8.01
N ASN A 47 -25.54 6.03 -7.15
CA ASN A 47 -25.20 6.02 -5.74
C ASN A 47 -25.69 4.74 -5.02
N LEU A 48 -26.95 4.34 -5.24
CA LEU A 48 -27.50 3.12 -4.66
C LEU A 48 -26.74 1.86 -5.10
N ARG A 49 -26.31 1.81 -6.36
CA ARG A 49 -25.51 0.70 -6.88
C ARG A 49 -24.13 0.65 -6.22
N CYS A 50 -23.45 1.79 -6.12
CA CYS A 50 -22.16 1.91 -5.43
C CYS A 50 -22.27 1.47 -3.96
N LEU A 51 -23.31 1.91 -3.24
CA LEU A 51 -23.55 1.51 -1.84
C LEU A 51 -23.77 -0.01 -1.70
N ARG A 52 -24.53 -0.62 -2.60
CA ARG A 52 -24.76 -2.08 -2.60
C ARG A 52 -23.47 -2.85 -2.81
N VAL A 53 -22.65 -2.43 -3.77
CA VAL A 53 -21.33 -3.06 -4.02
C VAL A 53 -20.41 -2.85 -2.82
N ALA A 54 -20.30 -1.63 -2.30
CA ALA A 54 -19.47 -1.31 -1.14
C ALA A 54 -19.86 -2.15 0.09
N SER A 55 -21.16 -2.31 0.36
CA SER A 55 -21.67 -3.16 1.44
C SER A 55 -21.27 -4.62 1.24
N SER A 56 -21.39 -5.15 0.01
CA SER A 56 -20.97 -6.52 -0.29
C SER A 56 -19.47 -6.71 -0.08
N LEU A 57 -18.64 -5.80 -0.59
CA LEU A 57 -17.17 -5.85 -0.42
C LEU A 57 -16.78 -5.83 1.06
N SER A 58 -17.35 -4.91 1.83
CA SER A 58 -17.11 -4.83 3.28
C SER A 58 -17.51 -6.12 4.00
N SER A 59 -18.59 -6.78 3.57
CA SER A 59 -19.04 -8.04 4.18
C SER A 59 -18.15 -9.25 3.84
N ILE A 60 -17.44 -9.19 2.71
CA ILE A 60 -16.51 -10.24 2.25
C ILE A 60 -15.12 -10.07 2.91
N GLY A 61 -14.95 -9.06 3.78
CA GLY A 61 -13.67 -8.78 4.44
C GLY A 61 -12.66 -8.09 3.53
N ILE A 62 -13.13 -7.54 2.40
CA ILE A 62 -12.32 -6.72 1.51
C ILE A 62 -12.22 -5.33 2.17
N GLY A 63 -11.23 -5.17 3.04
CA GLY A 63 -11.00 -3.95 3.80
C GLY A 63 -9.68 -3.96 4.58
N LYS A 64 -9.00 -2.80 4.55
CA LYS A 64 -7.65 -2.51 5.09
C LYS A 64 -6.55 -3.40 4.52
N SER A 65 -5.96 -2.94 3.41
CA SER A 65 -4.82 -3.57 2.74
C SER A 65 -3.48 -3.40 3.46
N ASN A 66 -3.41 -2.62 4.54
CA ASN A 66 -2.16 -2.27 5.20
C ASN A 66 -2.20 -2.68 6.67
N THR A 67 -1.27 -3.55 7.05
CA THR A 67 -1.06 -3.96 8.45
C THR A 67 -0.48 -2.80 9.28
N PRO A 68 -0.70 -2.77 10.61
CA PRO A 68 -0.08 -1.76 11.48
C PRO A 68 1.44 -1.68 11.34
N ALA A 69 2.12 -2.82 11.21
CA ALA A 69 3.57 -2.88 10.99
C ALA A 69 3.99 -2.18 9.68
N MET A 70 3.23 -2.36 8.59
CA MET A 70 3.49 -1.67 7.33
C MET A 70 3.40 -0.14 7.47
N TYR A 71 2.49 0.35 8.31
CA TYR A 71 2.39 1.78 8.61
C TYR A 71 3.59 2.27 9.43
N GLU A 72 3.98 1.54 10.48
CA GLU A 72 5.13 1.89 11.33
C GLU A 72 6.45 1.92 10.55
N LEU A 73 6.63 1.00 9.59
CA LEU A 73 7.82 0.92 8.74
C LEU A 73 8.03 2.17 7.86
N GLN A 74 6.96 2.91 7.51
CA GLN A 74 7.06 4.19 6.80
C GLN A 74 7.88 5.24 7.58
N PHE A 75 7.96 5.07 8.91
CA PHE A 75 8.72 5.96 9.80
C PHE A 75 9.99 5.28 10.30
N ALA A 76 9.89 4.03 10.75
CA ALA A 76 11.00 3.32 11.38
C ALA A 76 12.19 3.13 10.43
N VAL A 77 11.93 2.83 9.15
CA VAL A 77 13.00 2.61 8.16
C VAL A 77 13.75 3.93 7.87
N PRO A 78 13.09 5.04 7.51
CA PRO A 78 13.77 6.34 7.39
C PRO A 78 14.45 6.81 8.68
N MET A 79 13.87 6.56 9.85
CA MET A 79 14.48 6.90 11.15
C MET A 79 15.81 6.16 11.39
N SER A 80 15.98 4.98 10.79
CA SER A 80 17.24 4.25 10.80
C SER A 80 18.26 4.73 9.75
N GLY A 81 17.92 5.76 8.96
CA GLY A 81 18.72 6.24 7.83
C GLY A 81 18.67 5.32 6.60
N ALA A 82 17.80 4.33 6.60
CA ALA A 82 17.58 3.43 5.46
C ALA A 82 16.48 3.95 4.53
N ILE A 83 16.48 3.47 3.30
CA ILE A 83 15.47 3.80 2.29
C ILE A 83 14.42 2.71 2.27
N LEU A 84 13.15 3.09 2.44
CA LEU A 84 12.03 2.14 2.34
C LEU A 84 11.68 1.91 0.87
N ASN A 85 11.60 0.65 0.44
CA ASN A 85 11.13 0.28 -0.89
C ASN A 85 9.92 -0.64 -0.79
N ASN A 86 8.73 -0.14 -1.14
CA ASN A 86 7.51 -0.93 -1.13
C ASN A 86 7.39 -1.70 -2.44
N ILE A 87 7.29 -3.03 -2.35
CA ILE A 87 7.19 -3.92 -3.51
C ILE A 87 5.75 -4.43 -3.62
N ASN A 88 5.18 -4.34 -4.83
CA ASN A 88 3.86 -4.87 -5.10
C ASN A 88 3.89 -6.41 -5.05
N THR A 89 3.09 -7.00 -4.17
CA THR A 89 2.97 -8.46 -3.96
C THR A 89 2.33 -9.19 -5.14
N ARG A 90 1.72 -8.47 -6.10
CA ARG A 90 1.14 -9.04 -7.33
C ARG A 90 2.20 -9.36 -8.40
N LEU A 91 3.47 -9.02 -8.16
CA LEU A 91 4.56 -9.32 -9.10
C LEU A 91 5.01 -10.78 -8.99
N ASP A 92 5.54 -11.33 -10.08
CA ASP A 92 6.15 -12.66 -10.07
C ASP A 92 7.51 -12.67 -9.35
N ALA A 93 7.91 -13.83 -8.83
CA ALA A 93 9.14 -14.00 -8.04
C ALA A 93 10.41 -13.55 -8.77
N ARG A 94 10.49 -13.77 -10.08
CA ARG A 94 11.62 -13.34 -10.90
C ARG A 94 11.69 -11.81 -10.98
N THR A 95 10.55 -11.14 -11.16
CA THR A 95 10.47 -9.69 -11.14
C THR A 95 10.85 -9.14 -9.77
N VAL A 96 10.32 -9.68 -8.67
CA VAL A 96 10.72 -9.29 -7.31
C VAL A 96 12.23 -9.46 -7.10
N SER A 97 12.80 -10.59 -7.52
CA SER A 97 14.25 -10.84 -7.46
C SER A 97 15.09 -9.81 -8.21
N LEU A 98 14.62 -9.34 -9.37
CA LEU A 98 15.26 -8.27 -10.13
C LEU A 98 15.23 -6.94 -9.37
N LEU A 99 14.08 -6.59 -8.76
CA LEU A 99 13.93 -5.37 -7.97
C LEU A 99 14.84 -5.38 -6.72
N LEU A 100 14.88 -6.50 -6.00
CA LEU A 100 15.73 -6.66 -4.82
C LEU A 100 17.22 -6.53 -5.17
N ARG A 101 17.65 -7.11 -6.29
CA ARG A 101 19.03 -6.97 -6.78
C ARG A 101 19.34 -5.55 -7.22
N HIS A 102 18.44 -4.91 -7.96
CA HIS A 102 18.63 -3.55 -8.45
C HIS A 102 18.72 -2.53 -7.30
N CYS A 103 17.92 -2.71 -6.25
CA CYS A 103 17.98 -1.88 -5.03
C CYS A 103 19.09 -2.29 -4.05
N GLU A 104 19.86 -3.35 -4.34
CA GLU A 104 20.82 -3.95 -3.40
C GLU A 104 20.24 -4.19 -1.99
N SER A 105 18.98 -4.64 -1.94
CA SER A 105 18.19 -4.71 -0.69
C SER A 105 18.88 -5.57 0.36
N LYS A 106 18.98 -5.07 1.60
CA LYS A 106 19.62 -5.77 2.72
C LYS A 106 18.63 -6.47 3.65
N LEU A 107 17.39 -5.99 3.69
CA LEU A 107 16.31 -6.47 4.54
C LEU A 107 15.01 -6.52 3.73
N LEU A 108 14.19 -7.54 3.96
CA LEU A 108 12.87 -7.69 3.34
C LEU A 108 11.85 -8.08 4.40
N PHE A 109 10.87 -7.21 4.63
CA PHE A 109 9.71 -7.46 5.48
C PHE A 109 8.59 -8.14 4.68
N VAL A 110 7.91 -9.11 5.28
CA VAL A 110 6.92 -9.97 4.62
C VAL A 110 5.74 -10.21 5.57
N ASP A 111 4.50 -9.87 5.18
CA ASP A 111 3.34 -9.79 6.09
C ASP A 111 2.28 -10.87 5.93
N ASP A 112 2.15 -11.50 4.77
CA ASP A 112 1.11 -12.50 4.50
C ASP A 112 1.69 -13.84 4.00
N VAL A 113 0.93 -14.93 4.19
CA VAL A 113 1.22 -16.28 3.69
C VAL A 113 1.49 -16.29 2.18
N SER A 114 0.72 -15.54 1.38
CA SER A 114 0.94 -15.48 -0.07
C SER A 114 2.26 -14.79 -0.44
N SER A 115 2.61 -13.72 0.30
CA SER A 115 3.86 -12.99 0.12
C SER A 115 5.09 -13.77 0.61
N ARG A 116 4.91 -14.71 1.55
CA ARG A 116 5.96 -15.59 2.08
C ARG A 116 6.56 -16.50 1.02
N GLU A 117 5.72 -17.20 0.27
CA GLU A 117 6.17 -18.10 -0.80
C GLU A 117 6.87 -17.32 -1.90
N LEU A 118 6.27 -16.20 -2.32
CA LEU A 118 6.85 -15.27 -3.29
C LEU A 118 8.24 -14.78 -2.86
N ALA A 119 8.39 -14.35 -1.61
CA ALA A 119 9.65 -13.85 -1.09
C ALA A 119 10.74 -14.93 -1.06
N VAL A 120 10.40 -16.14 -0.58
CA VAL A 120 11.35 -17.28 -0.55
C VAL A 120 11.78 -17.65 -1.96
N GLU A 121 10.85 -17.72 -2.91
CA GLU A 121 11.16 -18.02 -4.32
C GLU A 121 12.04 -16.92 -4.94
N ALA A 122 11.73 -15.65 -4.70
CA ALA A 122 12.46 -14.51 -5.26
C ALA A 122 13.93 -14.48 -4.79
N ILE A 123 14.19 -14.83 -3.53
CA ILE A 123 15.54 -14.82 -2.98
C ILE A 123 16.32 -16.12 -3.22
N ALA A 124 15.65 -17.22 -3.59
CA ALA A 124 16.27 -18.55 -3.71
C ALA A 124 17.46 -18.59 -4.68
N THR A 125 17.46 -17.72 -5.70
CA THR A 125 18.50 -17.65 -6.73
C THR A 125 19.52 -16.54 -6.48
N MET A 126 19.42 -15.81 -5.37
CA MET A 126 20.33 -14.70 -5.05
C MET A 126 21.60 -15.21 -4.37
N THR A 127 22.76 -14.73 -4.82
CA THR A 127 24.06 -15.04 -4.19
C THR A 127 24.19 -14.42 -2.79
N ALA A 128 23.59 -13.26 -2.59
CA ALA A 128 23.54 -12.55 -1.32
C ALA A 128 22.09 -12.07 -1.07
N PRO A 129 21.21 -12.94 -0.56
CA PRO A 129 19.82 -12.59 -0.31
C PRO A 129 19.69 -11.59 0.85
N PRO A 130 18.66 -10.72 0.85
CA PRO A 130 18.35 -9.89 2.01
C PRO A 130 17.96 -10.75 3.23
N ILE A 131 18.14 -10.21 4.42
CA ILE A 131 17.60 -10.80 5.65
C ILE A 131 16.07 -10.73 5.57
N LEU A 132 15.42 -11.87 5.82
CA LEU A 132 13.95 -11.94 5.85
C LEU A 132 13.43 -11.69 7.26
N VAL A 133 12.45 -10.79 7.36
CA VAL A 133 11.72 -10.46 8.58
C VAL A 133 10.24 -10.76 8.36
N PHE A 134 9.66 -11.57 9.23
CA PHE A 134 8.25 -11.91 9.17
C PHE A 134 7.42 -10.94 10.00
N ILE A 135 6.41 -10.31 9.41
CA ILE A 135 5.38 -9.57 10.10
C ILE A 135 4.25 -10.56 10.36
N ALA A 136 4.11 -10.99 11.61
CA ALA A 136 3.03 -11.90 11.97
C ALA A 136 1.72 -11.12 12.15
N ASP A 137 0.66 -11.55 11.48
CA ASP A 137 -0.69 -11.08 11.79
C ASP A 137 -1.29 -11.93 12.92
N LYS A 138 -1.65 -11.27 14.03
CA LYS A 138 -2.23 -11.91 15.22
C LYS A 138 -3.70 -12.25 15.02
N GLU A 139 -4.37 -11.68 14.02
CA GLU A 139 -5.77 -12.01 13.67
C GLU A 139 -5.87 -13.24 12.75
N GLU A 140 -4.73 -13.74 12.23
CA GLU A 140 -4.67 -14.83 11.28
C GLU A 140 -4.52 -16.20 11.97
N GLU A 141 -5.57 -16.66 12.68
CA GLU A 141 -5.63 -18.00 13.30
C GLU A 141 -5.80 -19.17 12.29
N ARG A 142 -5.62 -18.95 10.98
CA ARG A 142 -5.81 -20.01 9.98
C ARG A 142 -4.52 -20.75 9.68
N GLY A 143 -4.20 -21.71 10.54
CA GLY A 143 -3.76 -23.09 10.19
C GLY A 143 -2.92 -23.34 8.94
N ALA A 144 -2.00 -22.45 8.55
CA ALA A 144 -1.00 -22.75 7.54
C ALA A 144 0.22 -23.33 8.25
N ASP A 145 0.69 -24.48 7.79
CA ASP A 145 1.89 -25.16 8.26
C ASP A 145 3.08 -24.19 8.32
N VAL A 146 3.30 -23.61 9.50
CA VAL A 146 4.32 -22.59 9.76
C VAL A 146 5.72 -23.21 9.64
N ALA A 147 5.81 -24.54 9.71
CA ALA A 147 7.05 -25.29 9.83
C ALA A 147 7.91 -25.34 8.56
N GLY A 148 7.31 -25.26 7.36
CA GLY A 148 8.04 -25.48 6.10
C GLY A 148 9.09 -24.39 5.76
N HIS A 149 8.83 -23.15 6.18
CA HIS A 149 9.67 -21.99 5.83
C HIS A 149 10.13 -21.15 7.04
N ALA A 150 9.74 -21.51 8.27
CA ALA A 150 10.16 -20.79 9.48
C ALA A 150 11.69 -20.63 9.57
N ASN A 151 12.44 -21.65 9.12
CA ASN A 151 13.91 -21.64 9.13
C ASN A 151 14.56 -20.66 8.14
N LYS A 152 13.79 -19.95 7.30
CA LYS A 152 14.30 -18.94 6.36
C LYS A 152 14.18 -17.51 6.89
N PHE A 153 13.32 -17.28 7.89
CA PHE A 153 13.14 -15.98 8.52
C PHE A 153 14.09 -15.84 9.70
N SER A 154 14.83 -14.73 9.73
CA SER A 154 15.82 -14.50 10.80
C SER A 154 15.21 -13.81 12.02
N TYR A 155 14.14 -13.03 11.81
CA TYR A 155 13.44 -12.29 12.86
C TYR A 155 11.95 -12.22 12.57
N THR A 156 11.16 -12.04 13.62
CA THR A 156 9.81 -11.47 13.50
C THR A 156 9.85 -9.95 13.70
N TYR A 157 8.84 -9.24 13.22
CA TYR A 157 8.71 -7.79 13.43
C TYR A 157 8.62 -7.44 14.92
N ASP A 158 7.83 -8.19 15.69
CA ASP A 158 7.71 -8.03 17.14
C ASP A 158 9.06 -8.24 17.86
N GLU A 159 9.86 -9.23 17.45
CA GLU A 159 11.22 -9.42 17.98
C GLU A 159 12.15 -8.23 17.71
N LEU A 160 12.01 -7.57 16.56
CA LEU A 160 12.79 -6.36 16.27
C LEU A 160 12.38 -5.20 17.16
N ILE A 161 11.07 -5.05 17.45
CA ILE A 161 10.57 -4.05 18.40
C ILE A 161 11.16 -4.31 19.79
N GLU A 162 11.07 -5.55 20.29
CA GLU A 162 11.56 -5.91 21.63
C GLU A 162 13.07 -5.72 21.80
N ARG A 163 13.84 -5.91 20.73
CA ARG A 163 15.30 -5.70 20.72
C ARG A 163 15.71 -4.24 20.58
N GLY A 164 14.81 -3.37 20.11
CA GLY A 164 15.10 -1.97 19.86
C GLY A 164 15.37 -1.18 21.14
N ASP A 165 16.28 -0.21 21.07
CA ASP A 165 16.52 0.73 22.17
C ASP A 165 15.47 1.88 22.12
N PRO A 166 14.60 2.04 23.14
CA PRO A 166 13.66 3.15 23.18
C PRO A 166 14.33 4.53 23.31
N GLY A 167 15.61 4.56 23.71
CA GLY A 167 16.44 5.76 23.77
C GLY A 167 17.12 6.14 22.45
N PHE A 168 16.95 5.33 21.39
CA PHE A 168 17.66 5.50 20.12
C PHE A 168 17.46 6.92 19.55
N LYS A 169 18.58 7.59 19.29
CA LYS A 169 18.59 8.88 18.59
C LYS A 169 18.60 8.60 17.09
N TRP A 170 17.42 8.74 16.48
CA TRP A 170 17.24 8.47 15.06
C TRP A 170 18.17 9.32 14.17
N ILE A 171 18.55 8.75 13.04
CA ILE A 171 19.51 9.33 12.10
C ILE A 171 18.77 10.36 11.25
N ARG A 172 19.11 11.64 11.46
CA ARG A 172 18.54 12.74 10.68
C ARG A 172 19.14 12.75 9.28
N PRO A 173 18.33 13.00 8.23
CA PRO A 173 18.86 13.31 6.90
C PRO A 173 19.82 14.50 6.98
N GLU A 174 20.91 14.43 6.23
CA GLU A 174 21.87 15.54 6.14
C GLU A 174 21.34 16.62 5.19
N SER A 175 20.50 16.23 4.25
CA SER A 175 19.95 17.05 3.20
C SER A 175 18.46 16.76 2.96
N GLU A 176 17.72 17.77 2.53
CA GLU A 176 16.34 17.61 2.03
C GLU A 176 16.28 16.78 0.73
N TRP A 177 17.44 16.53 0.10
CA TRP A 177 17.57 15.76 -1.14
C TRP A 177 17.89 14.28 -0.89
N ASP A 178 18.06 13.88 0.38
CA ASP A 178 18.35 12.50 0.73
C ASP A 178 17.09 11.65 0.55
N PRO A 179 17.15 10.55 -0.22
CA PRO A 179 15.99 9.71 -0.44
C PRO A 179 15.58 8.99 0.84
N VAL A 180 14.28 9.00 1.14
CA VAL A 180 13.69 8.28 2.29
C VAL A 180 12.82 7.10 1.86
N VAL A 181 12.21 7.21 0.68
CA VAL A 181 11.33 6.19 0.10
C VAL A 181 11.65 6.03 -1.38
N PHE A 182 11.52 4.81 -1.86
CA PHE A 182 11.71 4.41 -3.25
C PHE A 182 10.51 3.57 -3.68
N ASN A 183 9.95 3.84 -4.88
CA ASN A 183 8.87 3.01 -5.43
C ASN A 183 9.14 2.72 -6.91
N TYR A 184 8.76 1.51 -7.33
CA TYR A 184 8.82 1.12 -8.73
C TYR A 184 7.51 1.37 -9.44
N THR A 185 7.60 1.89 -10.66
CA THR A 185 6.46 2.02 -11.58
C THR A 185 6.71 1.16 -12.81
N SER A 186 5.71 0.41 -13.27
CA SER A 186 5.81 -0.31 -14.53
C SER A 186 5.70 0.68 -15.70
N GLY A 187 6.69 0.67 -16.59
CA GLY A 187 6.61 1.33 -17.89
C GLY A 187 6.00 0.41 -18.95
N THR A 188 5.65 0.95 -20.11
CA THR A 188 5.19 0.18 -21.28
C THR A 188 6.28 -0.69 -21.92
N THR A 189 7.53 -0.46 -21.55
CA THR A 189 8.67 -1.33 -21.85
C THR A 189 8.93 -2.20 -20.63
N SER A 190 9.16 -3.50 -20.82
CA SER A 190 9.26 -4.57 -19.82
C SER A 190 10.37 -4.45 -18.75
N ALA A 191 10.94 -3.26 -18.56
CA ALA A 191 11.89 -2.93 -17.50
C ALA A 191 11.26 -1.90 -16.53
N PRO A 192 11.39 -2.10 -15.20
CA PRO A 192 10.84 -1.17 -14.21
C PRO A 192 11.47 0.23 -14.35
N LEU A 193 10.64 1.27 -14.42
CA LEU A 193 11.12 2.66 -14.38
C LEU A 193 11.12 3.14 -12.92
N THR A 194 12.24 3.72 -12.51
CA THR A 194 12.45 4.27 -11.17
C THR A 194 11.78 5.64 -11.05
N GLN A 195 10.90 5.83 -10.06
CA GLN A 195 10.50 7.16 -9.62
C GLN A 195 11.05 7.42 -8.22
N ARG A 196 11.92 8.44 -8.12
CA ARG A 196 12.31 9.04 -6.85
C ARG A 196 11.30 10.14 -6.54
N SER A 197 10.64 10.07 -5.38
CA SER A 197 9.85 11.20 -4.92
C SER A 197 10.79 12.23 -4.30
N ASP A 198 10.97 13.38 -4.96
CA ASP A 198 10.61 14.68 -4.37
C ASP A 198 10.65 15.83 -5.39
N ARG A 199 9.65 16.71 -5.22
CA ARG A 199 9.27 17.90 -6.02
C ARG A 199 9.21 17.73 -7.54
N THR A 200 8.03 17.31 -8.02
CA THR A 200 7.63 17.31 -9.44
C THR A 200 7.42 18.74 -9.96
N GLU A 201 8.36 19.23 -10.77
CA GLU A 201 8.05 20.15 -11.87
C GLU A 201 8.38 19.44 -13.18
N LYS A 202 7.38 18.80 -13.77
CA LYS A 202 7.17 18.81 -15.22
C LYS A 202 5.75 18.36 -15.55
N SER A 203 5.04 19.31 -16.13
CA SER A 203 3.71 19.21 -16.70
C SER A 203 3.58 18.08 -17.71
N GLY A 204 2.46 17.35 -17.62
CA GLY A 204 1.79 16.74 -18.77
C GLY A 204 2.26 15.35 -19.17
N LEU A 205 1.72 14.32 -18.51
CA LEU A 205 0.90 13.32 -19.19
C LEU A 205 0.03 12.61 -18.14
N LEU A 206 -1.27 12.89 -18.18
CA LEU A 206 -2.33 12.14 -17.51
C LEU A 206 -2.65 10.89 -18.35
N MET A 207 -3.25 9.89 -17.68
CA MET A 207 -3.66 8.54 -18.12
C MET A 207 -2.59 7.46 -17.83
N ASP A 208 -2.84 6.39 -17.09
CA ASP A 208 -4.08 5.77 -16.64
C ASP A 208 -3.77 5.03 -15.32
N SER A 209 -4.35 5.47 -14.20
CA SER A 209 -4.37 4.67 -12.96
C SER A 209 -5.79 4.24 -12.68
N THR A 210 -6.36 3.53 -13.66
CA THR A 210 -7.62 2.84 -13.52
C THR A 210 -7.30 1.37 -13.30
N ASP A 211 -6.91 1.01 -12.08
CA ASP A 211 -7.09 -0.34 -11.57
C ASP A 211 -7.73 -0.24 -10.19
N ILE A 212 -9.04 0.01 -10.25
CA ILE A 212 -9.98 -0.35 -9.20
C ILE A 212 -9.79 -1.85 -8.92
N SER A 213 -9.32 -2.22 -7.73
CA SER A 213 -9.56 -3.56 -7.21
C SER A 213 -9.50 -3.53 -5.69
N CYS A 214 -10.70 -3.49 -5.11
CA CYS A 214 -11.14 -4.26 -3.94
C CYS A 214 -10.01 -4.86 -3.09
#